data_AF-A0A7R9KJD5-F1
#
_entry.id   AF-A0A7R9KJD5-F1
#
_cell.length_a   1.000
_cell.length_b   1.000
_cell.length_c   1.000
_cell.angle_alpha   90.00
_cell.angle_beta   90.00
_cell.angle_gamma   90.00
#
_symmetry.space_group_name_H-M   'P 1'
#
loop_
_entity.id
_entity.type
_entity.pdbx_description
1 polymer ?
#
loop_
_entity_poly.entity_id
_entity_poly.type
_entity_poly.pdbx_seq_one_letter_code
_entity_poly.pdbx_strand_id
1 'polypeptide(L)'
;MRREGGVEEINRAIEALSKRHDKHMAVYDPMAGEDNKRRLTGKQWYDMNKFTAGVANRAASVRIPKRVSMAGKGYFEDRRPAANCDPYAVTEALVRTVCLNE
;
A
#
# COMPACT_ATOMS: atom_id res chain seq x y z
N MET A 1 -9.39 -5.67 -11.00
CA MET A 1 -8.08 -6.26 -10.58
C MET A 1 -7.89 -7.74 -10.95
N ARG A 2 -8.82 -8.66 -10.64
CA ARG A 2 -8.62 -10.11 -10.89
C ARG A 2 -9.09 -10.63 -12.26
N ARG A 3 -9.87 -9.83 -12.99
CA ARG A 3 -10.29 -10.12 -14.37
C ARG A 3 -9.18 -9.78 -15.35
N GLU A 4 -9.31 -10.20 -16.60
CA GLU A 4 -8.40 -9.84 -17.69
C GLU A 4 -8.28 -8.32 -17.84
N GLY A 5 -7.08 -7.83 -18.16
CA GLY A 5 -6.75 -6.39 -18.11
C GLY A 5 -6.70 -5.80 -16.69
N GLY A 6 -6.85 -6.62 -15.64
CA GLY A 6 -6.99 -6.16 -14.28
C GLY A 6 -5.79 -5.44 -13.67
N VAL A 7 -4.62 -5.48 -14.33
CA VAL A 7 -3.43 -4.70 -13.96
C VAL A 7 -3.67 -3.19 -14.06
N GLU A 8 -4.53 -2.72 -14.97
CA GLU A 8 -4.87 -1.29 -15.04
C GLU A 8 -5.60 -0.83 -13.78
N GLU A 9 -6.53 -1.64 -13.27
CA GLU A 9 -7.21 -1.35 -12.01
C GLU A 9 -6.24 -1.35 -10.82
N ILE A 10 -5.21 -2.21 -10.87
CA ILE A 10 -4.17 -2.24 -9.85
C ILE A 10 -3.39 -0.91 -9.88
N ASN A 11 -3.00 -0.44 -11.06
CA ASN A 11 -2.29 0.83 -11.21
C ASN A 11 -3.17 2.02 -10.79
N ARG A 12 -4.47 2.02 -11.14
CA ARG A 12 -5.44 3.02 -10.68
C ARG A 12 -5.54 3.06 -9.15
N ALA A 13 -5.63 1.89 -8.50
CA ALA A 13 -5.69 1.80 -7.05
C ALA A 13 -4.41 2.30 -6.37
N ILE A 14 -3.24 1.98 -6.93
CA ILE A 14 -1.94 2.46 -6.43
C ILE A 14 -1.86 3.98 -6.53
N GLU A 15 -2.36 4.57 -7.62
CA GLU A 15 -2.41 6.01 -7.81
C GLU A 15 -3.40 6.70 -6.84
N ALA A 16 -4.51 6.04 -6.50
CA ALA A 16 -5.41 6.53 -5.45
C ALA A 16 -4.72 6.51 -4.07
N LEU A 17 -3.97 5.44 -3.77
CA LEU A 17 -3.23 5.30 -2.52
C LEU A 17 -2.08 6.31 -2.38
N SER A 18 -1.44 6.69 -3.50
CA SER A 18 -0.33 7.67 -3.49
C SER A 18 -0.80 9.03 -2.98
N LYS A 19 -1.99 9.47 -3.41
CA LYS A 19 -2.61 10.76 -3.04
C LYS A 19 -3.05 10.83 -1.58
N ARG A 20 -3.14 9.69 -0.91
CA ARG A 20 -3.70 9.54 0.44
C ARG A 20 -2.68 8.94 1.41
N HIS A 21 -1.40 8.99 1.06
CA HIS A 21 -0.35 8.33 1.81
C HIS A 21 -0.39 8.65 3.31
N ASP A 22 -0.46 9.94 3.66
CA ASP A 22 -0.43 10.41 5.03
C ASP A 22 -1.64 9.93 5.84
N LYS A 23 -2.84 9.92 5.24
CA LYS A 23 -4.06 9.40 5.87
C LYS A 23 -3.92 7.93 6.22
N HIS A 24 -3.35 7.14 5.30
CA HIS A 24 -3.10 5.72 5.55
C HIS A 24 -2.03 5.52 6.63
N MET A 25 -0.95 6.30 6.62
CA MET A 25 0.09 6.19 7.64
C MET A 25 -0.45 6.46 9.05
N ALA A 26 -1.40 7.39 9.19
CA ALA A 26 -2.06 7.70 10.46
C ALA A 26 -2.96 6.58 11.02
N VAL A 27 -3.41 5.62 10.20
CA VAL A 27 -4.25 4.49 10.65
C VAL A 27 -3.52 3.14 10.63
N TYR A 28 -2.27 3.14 10.17
CA TYR A 28 -1.46 1.94 9.98
C TYR A 28 -0.67 1.53 11.23
N ASP A 29 -0.80 2.28 12.33
CA ASP A 29 -0.49 1.83 13.69
C ASP A 29 -1.40 2.56 14.71
N PRO A 30 -1.53 2.02 15.94
CA PRO A 30 -2.39 2.60 16.98
C PRO A 30 -1.94 3.98 17.50
N MET A 31 -0.70 4.39 17.21
CA MET A 31 -0.07 5.63 17.66
C MET A 31 0.08 6.62 16.49
N ALA A 32 -0.88 6.61 15.56
CA ALA A 32 -1.00 7.56 14.46
C ALA A 32 0.25 7.71 13.57
N GLY A 33 1.07 6.66 13.43
CA GLY A 33 2.28 6.67 12.61
C GLY A 33 3.58 6.63 13.42
N GLU A 34 3.54 6.95 14.72
CA GLU A 34 4.76 7.10 15.54
C GLU A 34 5.52 5.78 15.71
N ASP A 35 4.81 4.67 15.81
CA ASP A 35 5.45 3.35 15.88
C ASP A 35 6.06 2.97 14.54
N ASN A 36 5.37 3.26 13.44
CA ASN A 36 5.88 2.97 12.10
C ASN A 36 7.15 3.77 11.76
N LYS A 37 7.33 4.99 12.28
CA LYS A 37 8.57 5.79 12.06
C LYS A 37 9.84 5.04 12.43
N ARG A 38 9.78 4.21 13.48
CA ARG A 38 10.92 3.41 13.95
C ARG A 38 11.27 2.28 12.98
N ARG A 39 10.29 1.80 12.22
CA ARG A 39 10.43 0.72 11.24
C ARG A 39 10.74 1.23 9.83
N LEU A 40 10.08 2.29 9.41
CA LEU A 40 10.10 2.85 8.04
C LEU A 40 11.16 3.94 7.88
N THR A 41 12.41 3.56 8.09
CA THR A 41 13.55 4.49 8.18
C THR A 41 14.28 4.75 6.85
N GLY A 42 13.87 4.12 5.74
CA GLY A 42 14.56 4.28 4.45
C GLY A 42 15.87 3.49 4.27
N LYS A 43 16.48 2.97 5.36
CA LYS A 43 17.79 2.27 5.29
C LYS A 43 17.70 0.83 4.82
N GLN A 44 16.64 0.12 5.21
CA GLN A 44 16.41 -1.29 4.89
C GLN A 44 15.02 -1.54 4.25
N TRP A 45 14.14 -0.54 4.37
CA TRP A 45 12.76 -0.50 3.90
C TRP A 45 12.52 0.88 3.26
N TYR A 46 11.33 1.16 2.72
CA TYR A 46 11.03 2.52 2.22
C TYR A 46 10.86 3.52 3.39
N ASP A 47 11.04 4.79 3.05
CA ASP A 47 10.87 5.95 3.91
C ASP A 47 9.39 6.21 4.18
N MET A 48 9.03 6.49 5.43
CA MET A 48 7.66 6.83 5.84
C MET A 48 7.07 8.05 5.13
N ASN A 49 7.88 8.96 4.61
CA ASN A 49 7.38 10.20 3.99
C ASN A 49 7.28 10.09 2.46
N LYS A 50 7.68 8.96 1.87
CA LYS A 50 7.73 8.77 0.42
C LYS A 50 6.90 7.57 0.01
N PHE A 51 5.81 7.82 -0.70
CA PHE A 51 5.07 6.77 -1.37
C PHE A 51 5.83 6.27 -2.60
N THR A 52 6.09 4.96 -2.66
CA THR A 52 6.71 4.31 -3.82
C THR A 52 5.96 3.03 -4.18
N ALA A 53 5.89 2.74 -5.47
CA ALA A 53 5.31 1.50 -5.98
C ALA A 53 6.24 0.84 -7.01
N GLY A 54 6.26 -0.49 -7.07
CA GLY A 54 7.08 -1.18 -8.06
C GLY A 54 6.79 -2.66 -8.21
N VAL A 55 7.14 -3.19 -9.39
CA VAL A 55 7.06 -4.62 -9.71
C VAL A 55 8.21 -5.35 -9.03
N ALA A 56 7.89 -6.38 -8.26
CA ALA A 56 8.85 -7.19 -7.49
C ALA A 56 9.74 -6.41 -6.50
N ASN A 57 9.48 -5.12 -6.27
CA ASN A 57 10.30 -4.27 -5.42
C ASN A 57 9.93 -4.44 -3.94
N ARG A 58 10.81 -5.10 -3.17
CA ARG A 58 10.67 -5.27 -1.71
C ARG A 58 11.13 -4.05 -0.91
N ALA A 59 11.59 -3.00 -1.55
CA ALA A 59 11.86 -1.72 -0.91
C ALA A 59 10.79 -0.67 -1.23
N ALA A 60 9.70 -1.02 -1.93
CA ALA A 60 8.59 -0.09 -2.21
C ALA A 60 7.49 -0.15 -1.15
N SER A 61 6.74 0.95 -1.00
CA SER A 61 5.56 1.06 -0.12
C SER A 61 4.45 0.09 -0.56
N VAL A 62 4.19 0.05 -1.87
CA VAL A 62 3.28 -0.92 -2.49
C VAL A 62 4.03 -1.77 -3.49
N ARG A 63 3.86 -3.10 -3.40
CA ARG A 63 4.52 -4.07 -4.28
C ARG A 63 3.52 -4.75 -5.19
N ILE A 64 3.82 -4.80 -6.48
CA ILE A 64 3.13 -5.69 -7.43
C ILE A 64 3.96 -6.97 -7.56
N PRO A 65 3.46 -8.15 -7.17
CA PRO A 65 4.19 -9.40 -7.35
C PRO A 65 4.51 -9.66 -8.83
N LYS A 66 5.70 -10.21 -9.12
CA LYS A 66 6.13 -10.50 -10.50
C LYS A 66 5.09 -11.33 -11.26
N ARG A 67 4.52 -12.35 -10.62
CA ARG A 67 3.45 -13.19 -11.19
C ARG A 67 2.20 -12.40 -11.61
N VAL A 68 1.83 -11.38 -10.84
CA VAL A 68 0.66 -10.52 -11.14
C VAL A 68 0.97 -9.63 -12.34
N SER A 69 2.17 -9.04 -12.38
CA SER A 69 2.62 -8.24 -13.52
C SER A 69 2.68 -9.06 -14.81
N MET A 70 3.18 -10.30 -14.74
CA MET A 70 3.24 -11.20 -15.90
C MET A 70 1.86 -11.69 -16.35
N ALA A 71 0.94 -11.95 -15.41
CA ALA A 71 -0.41 -12.40 -15.73
C ALA A 71 -1.36 -11.27 -16.17
N GLY A 72 -0.95 -10.00 -16.03
CA GLY A 72 -1.79 -8.84 -16.33
C GLY A 72 -3.02 -8.69 -15.43
N LYS A 73 -3.10 -9.44 -14.32
CA LYS A 73 -4.22 -9.44 -13.37
C LYS A 73 -3.82 -10.07 -12.02
N GLY A 74 -4.52 -9.69 -10.95
CA GLY A 74 -4.29 -10.26 -9.62
C GLY A 74 -4.53 -9.26 -8.49
N TYR A 75 -3.46 -8.92 -7.76
CA TYR A 75 -3.49 -8.09 -6.55
C TYR A 75 -2.17 -7.32 -6.36
N PHE A 76 -2.19 -6.27 -5.52
CA PHE A 76 -1.00 -5.59 -5.02
C PHE A 76 -0.85 -5.83 -3.51
N GLU A 77 0.33 -5.57 -2.96
CA GLU A 77 0.63 -5.71 -1.54
C GLU A 77 0.98 -4.34 -0.96
N ASP A 78 0.16 -3.84 -0.04
CA ASP A 78 0.51 -2.69 0.78
C ASP A 78 1.38 -3.15 1.94
N ARG A 79 2.57 -2.56 2.08
CA ARG A 79 3.61 -3.01 3.04
C ARG A 79 3.81 -2.02 4.18
N ARG A 80 2.97 -0.98 4.21
CA ARG A 80 2.94 0.12 5.20
C ARG A 80 2.27 -0.21 6.52
N PRO A 81 1.29 -1.11 6.62
CA PRO A 81 0.76 -1.51 7.93
C PRO A 81 1.87 -2.01 8.86
N ALA A 82 1.88 -1.51 10.09
CA ALA A 82 2.76 -2.00 11.14
C ALA A 82 2.29 -3.37 11.65
N ALA A 83 3.17 -4.10 12.34
CA ALA A 83 2.81 -5.41 12.90
C ALA A 83 1.71 -5.32 13.99
N ASN A 84 1.58 -4.16 14.64
CA ASN A 84 0.58 -3.87 15.67
C ASN A 84 -0.63 -3.09 15.15
N CYS A 85 -0.82 -2.99 13.82
CA CYS A 85 -1.96 -2.30 13.25
C CYS A 85 -3.30 -2.97 13.63
N ASP A 86 -4.37 -2.16 13.70
CA ASP A 86 -5.73 -2.70 13.74
C ASP A 86 -6.12 -3.14 12.32
N PRO A 87 -6.37 -4.44 12.08
CA PRO A 87 -6.73 -4.93 10.76
C PRO A 87 -8.05 -4.33 10.25
N TYR A 88 -8.99 -3.94 11.12
CA TYR A 88 -10.24 -3.33 10.72
C TYR A 88 -10.00 -1.92 10.17
N ALA A 89 -9.24 -1.09 10.88
CA ALA A 89 -8.88 0.25 10.44
C ALA A 89 -8.10 0.22 9.11
N VAL A 90 -7.14 -0.71 8.96
CA VAL A 90 -6.36 -0.87 7.73
C VAL A 90 -7.23 -1.27 6.54
N THR A 91 -8.10 -2.27 6.72
CA THR A 91 -8.96 -2.76 5.64
C THR A 91 -10.03 -1.74 5.24
N GLU A 92 -10.61 -1.03 6.21
CA GLU A 92 -11.54 0.07 5.95
C GLU A 92 -10.86 1.18 5.13
N ALA A 93 -9.68 1.64 5.54
CA ALA A 93 -8.96 2.69 4.83
C ALA A 93 -8.61 2.28 3.39
N LEU A 94 -8.22 1.02 3.18
CA LEU A 94 -7.98 0.49 1.84
C LEU A 94 -9.24 0.52 0.98
N VAL A 95 -10.38 0.07 1.51
CA VAL A 95 -11.65 0.05 0.76
C VAL A 95 -12.14 1.46 0.46
N ARG A 96 -12.09 2.38 1.43
CA ARG A 96 -12.49 3.79 1.21
C ARG A 96 -11.69 4.43 0.09
N THR A 97 -10.37 4.32 0.14
CA THR A 97 -9.49 4.91 -0.86
C THR A 97 -9.63 4.26 -2.24
N VAL A 98 -9.64 2.93 -2.31
CA VAL A 98 -9.55 2.20 -3.59
C VAL A 98 -10.90 1.99 -4.25
N CYS A 99 -11.97 1.76 -3.47
CA CYS A 99 -13.29 1.43 -3.99
C CYS A 99 -14.27 2.59 -3.94
N LEU A 100 -14.14 3.49 -2.95
CA LEU A 100 -15.09 4.59 -2.74
C LEU A 100 -14.51 5.96 -3.14
N ASN A 101 -13.22 6.04 -3.47
CA ASN A 101 -12.48 7.28 -3.74
C ASN A 101 -12.53 8.30 -2.59
N GLU A 102 -12.79 7.84 -1.36
CA GLU A 102 -13.02 8.62 -0.15
C GLU A 102 -11.80 8.83 0.71
#